data_AF-A0A814R770-F1
#
_entry.id   AF-A0A814R770-F1
#
_cell.length_a   1.000
_cell.length_b   1.000
_cell.length_c   1.000
_cell.angle_alpha   90.00
_cell.angle_beta   90.00
_cell.angle_gamma   90.00
#
_symmetry.space_group_name_H-M   'P 1'
#
loop_
_entity.id
_entity.type
_entity.pdbx_description
1 polymer ?
#
loop_
_entity_poly.entity_id
_entity_poly.type
_entity_poly.pdbx_seq_one_letter_code
_entity_poly.pdbx_strand_id
1 'polypeptide(L)'
;MHAGGIHTSDTLAAFVTYHARLKFHQELKKLGQRVLYFDTDFIINISKDGEYEPEVGDYLGEFTDEVKKKGADHIVEFISAGSKNYAYKIENGKTTCTFK
;
A
#
# COMPACT_ATOMS: atom_id res chain seq x y z
N MET A 1 -6.46 -37.19 -9.85
CA MET A 1 -6.63 -36.31 -8.68
C MET A 1 -6.61 -34.87 -9.18
N HIS A 2 -7.78 -34.26 -9.40
CA HIS A 2 -7.90 -32.83 -9.69
C HIS A 2 -8.96 -32.31 -8.73
N ALA A 3 -8.50 -31.76 -7.60
CA ALA A 3 -9.35 -31.17 -6.60
C ALA A 3 -9.03 -29.68 -6.55
N GLY A 4 -9.94 -28.86 -7.06
CA GLY A 4 -9.89 -27.39 -6.92
C GLY A 4 -10.48 -26.69 -8.14
N GLY A 5 -11.68 -26.11 -8.02
CA GLY A 5 -12.24 -25.26 -9.07
C GLY A 5 -13.76 -25.08 -9.13
N ILE A 6 -14.55 -25.54 -8.15
CA ILE A 6 -16.03 -25.55 -8.27
C ILE A 6 -16.68 -24.21 -7.85
N HIS A 7 -15.91 -23.26 -7.30
CA HIS A 7 -16.44 -21.97 -6.80
C HIS A 7 -15.64 -20.73 -7.25
N THR A 8 -14.99 -20.78 -8.41
CA THR A 8 -14.25 -19.61 -8.94
C THR A 8 -15.12 -18.86 -9.94
N SER A 9 -15.42 -17.58 -9.65
CA SER A 9 -16.10 -16.68 -10.56
C SER A 9 -15.12 -15.60 -11.01
N ASP A 10 -14.63 -15.71 -12.24
CA ASP A 10 -13.68 -14.76 -12.83
C ASP A 10 -14.26 -13.34 -12.90
N THR A 11 -15.56 -13.25 -13.19
CA THR A 11 -16.29 -11.99 -13.19
C THR A 11 -16.26 -11.34 -11.81
N LEU A 12 -16.56 -12.09 -10.74
CA LEU A 12 -16.52 -11.55 -9.39
C LEU A 12 -15.12 -11.10 -8.99
N ALA A 13 -14.09 -11.88 -9.31
CA ALA A 13 -12.70 -11.53 -9.06
C ALA A 13 -12.29 -10.23 -9.79
N ALA A 14 -12.76 -10.05 -11.03
CA ALA A 14 -12.52 -8.83 -11.80
C ALA A 14 -13.20 -7.61 -11.16
N PHE A 15 -14.46 -7.73 -10.73
CA PHE A 15 -15.18 -6.64 -10.05
C PHE A 15 -14.51 -6.23 -8.73
N VAL A 16 -14.13 -7.20 -7.89
CA VAL A 16 -13.43 -6.92 -6.62
C VAL A 16 -12.12 -6.18 -6.89
N THR A 17 -11.31 -6.65 -7.85
CA THR A 17 -10.05 -6.00 -8.22
C THR A 17 -10.28 -4.60 -8.78
N TYR A 18 -11.29 -4.42 -9.63
CA TYR A 18 -11.64 -3.13 -10.21
C TYR A 18 -12.04 -2.11 -9.14
N HIS A 19 -12.93 -2.49 -8.22
CA HIS A 19 -13.38 -1.61 -7.15
C HIS A 19 -12.24 -1.23 -6.20
N ALA A 20 -11.38 -2.19 -5.83
CA ALA A 20 -10.20 -1.93 -5.01
C ALA A 20 -9.27 -0.91 -5.70
N ARG A 21 -8.95 -1.12 -6.99
CA ARG A 21 -8.12 -0.19 -7.77
C ARG A 21 -8.76 1.19 -7.92
N LEU A 22 -10.08 1.27 -8.09
CA LEU A 22 -10.77 2.55 -8.23
C LEU A 22 -10.68 3.36 -6.93
N LYS A 23 -10.94 2.73 -5.78
CA LYS A 23 -10.79 3.36 -4.47
C LYS A 23 -9.34 3.81 -4.26
N PHE A 24 -8.39 2.93 -4.51
CA PHE A 24 -6.97 3.21 -4.36
C PHE A 24 -6.49 4.36 -5.26
N HIS A 25 -6.98 4.42 -6.51
CA HIS A 25 -6.66 5.51 -7.45
C HIS A 25 -7.21 6.87 -7.00
N GLN A 26 -8.36 6.92 -6.32
CA GLN A 26 -8.88 8.17 -5.77
C GLN A 26 -7.93 8.74 -4.71
N GLU A 27 -7.33 7.87 -3.90
CA GLU A 27 -6.40 8.23 -2.83
C GLU A 27 -5.06 8.71 -3.41
N LEU A 28 -4.55 8.00 -4.42
CA LEU A 28 -3.37 8.43 -5.18
C LEU A 28 -3.55 9.81 -5.83
N LYS A 29 -4.73 10.11 -6.37
CA LYS A 29 -5.02 11.43 -6.97
C LYS A 29 -4.96 12.55 -5.95
N LYS A 30 -5.44 12.33 -4.73
CA LYS A 30 -5.39 13.33 -3.66
C LYS A 30 -3.95 13.58 -3.19
N LEU A 31 -3.13 12.52 -3.13
CA LEU A 31 -1.71 12.62 -2.77
C LEU A 31 -0.86 13.28 -3.87
N GLY A 32 -1.21 13.05 -5.14
CA GLY A 32 -0.55 13.67 -6.29
C GLY A 32 0.95 13.34 -6.36
N GLN A 33 1.78 14.38 -6.46
CA GLN A 33 3.23 14.23 -6.61
C GLN A 33 3.96 13.73 -5.35
N ARG A 34 3.26 13.60 -4.22
CA ARG A 34 3.85 13.09 -2.98
C ARG A 34 3.93 11.58 -2.92
N VAL A 35 3.37 10.86 -3.90
CA VAL A 35 3.50 9.40 -3.98
C VAL A 35 4.91 9.02 -4.44
N LEU A 36 5.67 8.34 -3.59
CA LEU A 36 6.98 7.79 -3.93
C LEU A 36 6.86 6.41 -4.57
N TYR A 37 5.92 5.60 -4.09
CA TYR A 37 5.70 4.24 -4.55
C TYR A 37 4.30 3.77 -4.16
N PHE A 38 3.74 2.84 -4.92
CA PHE A 38 2.51 2.14 -4.56
C PHE A 38 2.49 0.72 -5.14
N ASP A 39 1.76 -0.18 -4.49
CA ASP A 39 1.41 -1.51 -5.01
C ASP A 39 -0.12 -1.71 -4.88
N THR A 40 -0.56 -2.95 -4.81
CA THR A 40 -1.96 -3.38 -4.87
C THR A 40 -2.82 -2.75 -3.78
N ASP A 41 -2.25 -2.53 -2.60
CA ASP A 41 -2.99 -2.16 -1.39
C ASP A 41 -2.24 -1.20 -0.44
N PHE A 42 -1.01 -0.75 -0.78
CA PHE A 42 -0.27 0.21 0.04
C PHE A 42 0.39 1.33 -0.77
N ILE A 43 0.56 2.48 -0.13
CA ILE A 43 1.19 3.67 -0.69
C ILE A 43 2.35 4.08 0.22
N ILE A 44 3.48 4.46 -0.37
CA ILE A 44 4.56 5.16 0.31
C ILE A 44 4.55 6.59 -0.22
N ASN A 45 4.35 7.56 0.68
CA ASN A 45 4.25 8.96 0.34
C ASN A 45 5.24 9.83 1.13
N ILE A 46 5.40 11.07 0.66
CA ILE A 46 6.03 12.15 1.41
C ILE A 46 4.94 12.82 2.26
N SER A 47 5.04 12.67 3.58
CA SER A 47 4.20 13.39 4.52
C SER A 47 4.65 14.86 4.65
N LYS A 48 3.68 15.78 4.72
CA LYS A 48 3.90 17.22 4.90
C LYS A 48 2.79 17.82 5.75
N ASP A 49 3.16 18.66 6.70
CA ASP A 49 2.18 19.33 7.56
C ASP A 49 1.22 20.21 6.75
N GLY A 50 -0.07 20.09 7.03
CA GLY A 50 -1.13 20.85 6.36
C GLY A 50 -1.55 20.30 4.98
N GLU A 51 -0.90 19.25 4.49
CA GLU A 51 -1.29 18.55 3.28
C GLU A 51 -2.21 17.36 3.59
N TYR A 52 -2.90 16.84 2.57
CA TYR A 52 -3.77 15.68 2.71
C TYR A 52 -3.00 14.42 3.14
N GLU A 53 -3.50 13.66 4.12
CA GLU A 53 -3.01 12.31 4.41
C GLU A 53 -4.17 11.31 4.32
N PRO A 54 -3.94 10.08 3.82
CA PRO A 54 -4.97 9.06 3.81
C PRO A 54 -5.44 8.77 5.23
N GLU A 55 -6.75 8.66 5.42
CA GLU A 55 -7.32 8.34 6.72
C GLU A 55 -6.96 6.89 7.08
N VAL A 56 -6.47 6.72 8.31
CA VAL A 56 -6.06 5.43 8.87
C VAL A 56 -7.13 4.97 9.87
N GLY A 57 -7.53 3.71 9.78
CA GLY A 57 -8.52 3.12 10.68
C GLY A 57 -8.43 1.61 10.77
N ASP A 58 -9.33 1.01 11.56
CA ASP A 58 -9.33 -0.41 11.91
C ASP A 58 -10.41 -1.22 11.17
N TYR A 59 -11.22 -0.59 10.32
CA TYR A 59 -12.32 -1.23 9.61
C TYR A 59 -11.94 -1.69 8.19
N LEU A 60 -12.75 -2.61 7.65
CA LEU A 60 -12.50 -3.20 6.35
C LEU A 60 -12.49 -2.13 5.25
N GLY A 61 -11.39 -2.07 4.52
CA GLY A 61 -11.19 -1.15 3.40
C GLY A 61 -10.59 0.20 3.81
N GLU A 62 -10.35 0.46 5.09
CA GLU A 62 -9.56 1.61 5.54
C GLU A 62 -8.06 1.32 5.38
N PHE A 63 -7.25 2.37 5.20
CA PHE A 63 -5.81 2.19 5.24
C PHE A 63 -5.36 1.92 6.67
N THR A 64 -4.26 1.18 6.80
CA THR A 64 -3.60 0.99 8.08
C THR A 64 -2.16 1.49 8.00
N ASP A 65 -1.65 2.05 9.10
CA ASP A 65 -0.27 2.53 9.17
C ASP A 65 0.68 1.37 9.55
N GLU A 66 1.36 0.81 8.56
CA GLU A 66 2.31 -0.27 8.77
C GLU A 66 3.57 0.17 9.54
N VAL A 67 3.96 1.44 9.43
CA VAL A 67 5.17 1.97 10.07
C VAL A 67 4.94 2.08 11.57
N LYS A 68 3.78 2.61 11.97
CA LYS A 68 3.34 2.62 13.38
C LYS A 68 3.18 1.23 13.96
N LYS A 69 2.63 0.28 13.20
CA LYS A 69 2.55 -1.14 13.63
C LYS A 69 3.94 -1.76 13.88
N LYS A 70 5.00 -1.25 13.24
CA LYS A 70 6.39 -1.66 13.47
C LYS A 70 7.08 -0.88 14.60
N GLY A 71 6.36 0.04 15.24
CA GLY A 71 6.79 0.83 16.39
C GLY A 71 7.63 2.06 16.03
N ALA A 72 7.52 2.58 14.82
CA ALA A 72 8.20 3.82 14.39
C ALA A 72 7.18 4.83 13.85
N ASP A 73 7.54 6.11 13.84
CA ASP A 73 6.63 7.16 13.35
C ASP A 73 6.71 7.34 11.83
N HIS A 74 7.89 7.15 11.23
CA HIS A 74 8.08 7.38 9.80
C HIS A 74 9.24 6.57 9.19
N ILE A 75 9.25 6.53 7.86
CA ILE A 75 10.36 6.03 7.04
C ILE A 75 11.37 7.17 6.85
N VAL A 76 12.65 6.89 7.09
CA VAL A 76 13.74 7.87 6.95
C VAL A 76 14.49 7.74 5.63
N GLU A 77 14.54 6.54 5.06
CA GLU A 77 15.20 6.26 3.78
C GLU A 77 14.32 5.31 2.97
N PHE A 78 14.15 5.60 1.68
CA PHE A 78 13.38 4.77 0.76
C PHE A 78 14.12 4.64 -0.57
N ILE A 79 14.15 3.44 -1.13
CA ILE A 79 14.66 3.14 -2.46
C ILE A 79 13.75 2.13 -3.16
N SER A 80 13.54 2.32 -4.46
CA SER A 80 12.87 1.34 -5.30
C SER A 80 13.69 1.11 -6.57
N ALA A 81 13.82 -0.16 -6.97
CA ALA A 81 14.40 -0.57 -8.24
C ALA A 81 13.33 -0.96 -9.27
N GLY A 82 12.05 -0.71 -8.99
CA GLY A 82 10.93 -1.03 -9.85
C GLY A 82 9.76 -1.67 -9.10
N SER A 83 8.77 -2.15 -9.87
CA SER A 83 7.60 -2.81 -9.31
C SER A 83 8.01 -4.03 -8.49
N LYS A 84 7.49 -4.12 -7.26
CA LYS A 84 7.71 -5.15 -6.25
C LYS A 84 9.16 -5.31 -5.78
N ASN A 85 10.00 -4.32 -6.07
CA ASN A 85 11.39 -4.28 -5.66
C ASN A 85 11.70 -2.96 -4.97
N TYR A 86 11.67 -2.98 -3.63
CA TYR A 86 11.85 -1.80 -2.81
C TYR A 86 12.46 -2.13 -1.46
N ALA A 87 13.15 -1.15 -0.88
CA ALA A 87 13.68 -1.20 0.47
C ALA A 87 13.45 0.12 1.19
N TYR A 88 13.31 0.04 2.50
CA TYR A 88 13.18 1.21 3.34
C TYR A 88 13.72 0.99 4.73
N LYS A 89 14.09 2.10 5.37
CA LYS A 89 14.54 2.15 6.75
C LYS A 89 13.61 3.04 7.55
N ILE A 90 13.17 2.57 8.69
CA ILE A 90 12.34 3.35 9.62
C ILE A 90 13.23 4.02 10.68
N GLU A 91 12.69 5.05 11.34
CA GLU A 91 13.39 5.85 12.35
C GLU A 91 14.18 5.03 13.38
N ASN A 92 13.63 3.90 13.84
CA ASN A 92 14.27 3.00 14.80
C ASN A 92 15.46 2.20 14.23
N GLY A 93 15.94 2.52 13.03
CA GLY A 93 17.07 1.88 12.36
C GLY A 93 16.76 0.52 11.74
N LYS A 94 15.53 0.00 11.87
CA LYS A 94 15.14 -1.26 11.23
C LYS A 94 14.98 -1.07 9.72
N THR A 95 15.59 -1.95 8.95
CA THR A 95 15.50 -1.95 7.48
C THR A 95 14.61 -3.11 7.02
N THR A 96 13.71 -2.84 6.08
CA THR A 96 12.94 -3.85 5.37
C THR A 96 13.35 -3.84 3.90
N CYS A 97 13.51 -5.01 3.31
CA CYS A 97 13.85 -5.18 1.90
C CYS A 97 12.91 -6.20 1.28
N THR A 98 12.25 -5.83 0.19
CA THR A 98 11.24 -6.66 -0.47
C THR A 98 11.62 -6.84 -1.93
N PHE A 99 11.70 -8.11 -2.33
CA PHE A 99 11.84 -8.56 -3.71
C PHE A 99 10.80 -9.66 -3.93
N LYS A 100 9.95 -9.55 -4.93
CA LYS A 100 8.90 -10.53 -5.20
C LYS A 100 8.74 -10.83 -6.68
#